data_AF-A0A964KML4-F1
#
_entry.id   AF-A0A964KML4-F1
#
_cell.length_a   1.000
_cell.length_b   1.000
_cell.length_c   1.000
_cell.angle_alpha   90.00
_cell.angle_beta   90.00
_cell.angle_gamma   90.00
#
_symmetry.space_group_name_H-M   'P 1'
#
loop_
_entity.id
_entity.type
_entity.pdbx_description
1 polymer ?
#
loop_
_entity_poly.entity_id
_entity_poly.type
_entity_poly.pdbx_seq_one_letter_code
_entity_poly.pdbx_strand_id
1 'polypeptide(L)'
;MRRAAPTGLRPPAPRRSSCATHCGCRLPQLPVSQVAPPVDFHIGDVIRLRKPHPCKGFDWTVVRIGADIGLHCTTCGRRVLLSRSVVERRLKSFVARPDFHEPFDGADALRGLEPLAPPGAE
;
A
#
# COMPACT_ATOMS: atom_id res chain seq x y z
N MET A 1 -56.18 46.46 24.46
CA MET A 1 -55.22 46.17 23.37
C MET A 1 -53.82 46.20 23.96
N ARG A 2 -53.20 45.03 24.14
CA ARG A 2 -51.92 44.85 24.85
C ARG A 2 -50.77 45.26 23.93
N ARG A 3 -50.12 46.40 24.21
CA ARG A 3 -48.87 46.80 23.53
C ARG A 3 -47.71 46.10 24.24
N ALA A 4 -47.10 45.14 23.54
CA ALA A 4 -45.93 44.42 24.01
C ALA A 4 -44.69 45.33 24.01
N ALA A 5 -43.86 45.16 25.04
CA ALA A 5 -42.61 45.84 25.27
C ALA A 5 -41.45 45.16 24.47
N PRO A 6 -40.24 45.74 24.45
CA PRO A 6 -39.34 45.77 23.29
C PRO A 6 -38.48 44.52 23.08
N THR A 7 -38.19 44.23 21.82
CA THR A 7 -37.23 43.24 21.35
C THR A 7 -35.81 43.64 21.79
N GLY A 8 -35.32 42.99 22.85
CA GLY A 8 -33.94 43.06 23.28
C GLY A 8 -33.01 42.52 22.19
N LEU A 9 -32.31 43.44 21.51
CA LEU A 9 -31.19 43.10 20.65
C LEU A 9 -30.07 42.53 21.52
N ARG A 10 -29.77 41.24 21.34
CA ARG A 10 -28.65 40.56 22.00
C ARG A 10 -27.32 41.24 21.61
N PRO A 11 -26.40 41.44 22.56
CA PRO A 11 -25.07 41.96 22.24
C PRO A 11 -24.26 40.95 21.41
N PRO A 12 -23.30 41.42 20.58
CA PRO A 12 -22.41 40.55 19.82
C PRO A 12 -21.45 39.78 20.73
N ALA A 13 -21.13 38.55 20.33
CA ALA A 13 -20.22 37.64 21.02
C ALA A 13 -18.81 38.26 21.23
N PRO A 14 -18.11 37.89 22.32
CA PRO A 14 -16.76 38.39 22.55
C PRO A 14 -15.78 37.92 21.46
N ARG A 15 -14.89 38.84 21.07
CA ARG A 15 -13.84 38.62 20.09
C ARG A 15 -12.87 37.54 20.59
N ARG A 16 -12.62 36.58 19.71
CA ARG A 16 -11.65 35.48 19.79
C ARG A 16 -10.42 35.88 20.60
N SER A 17 -10.24 35.22 21.74
CA SER A 17 -9.07 35.34 22.60
C SER A 17 -7.80 34.99 21.81
N SER A 18 -6.84 35.91 21.84
CA SER A 18 -5.46 35.66 21.48
C SER A 18 -4.91 34.56 22.38
N CYS A 19 -4.76 33.35 21.84
CA CYS A 19 -3.93 32.35 22.48
C CYS A 19 -2.47 32.74 22.23
N ALA A 20 -1.90 33.48 23.18
CA ALA A 20 -0.48 33.67 23.32
C ALA A 20 0.21 32.30 23.47
N THR A 21 1.30 32.08 22.74
CA THR A 21 2.58 31.51 23.22
C THR A 21 2.52 30.41 24.30
N HIS A 22 1.56 29.48 24.21
CA HIS A 22 1.41 28.35 25.12
C HIS A 22 0.92 27.10 24.38
N CYS A 23 1.33 26.91 23.12
CA CYS A 23 1.29 25.56 22.53
C CYS A 23 2.50 24.81 23.06
N GLY A 24 2.40 24.31 24.29
CA GLY A 24 3.18 23.19 24.81
C GLY A 24 2.80 21.90 24.09
N CYS A 25 2.79 21.94 22.77
CA CYS A 25 2.44 20.85 21.88
C CYS A 25 3.73 20.07 21.62
N ARG A 26 4.39 19.61 22.70
CA ARG A 26 5.38 18.55 22.62
C ARG A 26 4.60 17.34 22.12
N LEU A 27 4.64 17.08 20.82
CA LEU A 27 4.33 15.74 20.35
C LEU A 27 5.29 14.82 21.13
N PRO A 28 4.79 13.93 22.01
CA PRO A 28 5.63 12.91 22.58
C PRO A 28 6.14 12.11 21.39
N GLN A 29 7.45 12.16 21.18
CA GLN A 29 8.11 11.38 20.15
C GLN A 29 7.88 9.92 20.52
N LEU A 30 6.92 9.28 19.83
CA LEU A 30 6.63 7.87 20.04
C LEU A 30 7.90 7.08 19.71
N PRO A 31 8.40 6.23 20.61
CA PRO A 31 9.64 5.50 20.38
C PRO A 31 9.41 4.50 19.25
N VAL A 32 10.14 4.64 18.15
CA VAL A 32 10.17 3.74 16.97
C VAL A 32 10.82 2.38 17.28
N SER A 33 10.79 1.93 18.53
CA SER A 33 11.39 0.67 18.95
C SER A 33 10.36 -0.45 18.86
N GLN A 34 10.57 -1.38 17.92
CA GLN A 34 9.97 -2.73 17.78
C GLN A 34 9.12 -2.98 16.52
N VAL A 35 9.45 -2.34 15.38
CA VAL A 35 8.99 -2.86 14.10
C VAL A 35 9.89 -4.04 13.73
N ALA A 36 9.34 -5.26 13.69
CA ALA A 36 10.03 -6.44 13.15
C ALA A 36 10.58 -6.11 11.75
N PRO A 37 11.74 -6.66 11.35
CA PRO A 37 12.34 -6.34 10.06
C PRO A 37 11.30 -6.57 8.95
N PRO A 38 11.16 -5.61 8.01
CA PRO A 38 10.17 -5.71 6.95
C PRO A 38 10.42 -6.99 6.15
N VAL A 39 9.37 -7.75 5.87
CA VAL A 39 9.49 -8.97 5.08
C VAL A 39 9.65 -8.58 3.61
N ASP A 40 10.71 -9.05 2.95
CA ASP A 40 10.91 -8.87 1.52
C ASP A 40 10.01 -9.84 0.73
N PHE A 41 9.26 -9.25 -0.21
CA PHE A 41 8.36 -9.95 -1.12
C PHE A 41 8.81 -9.70 -2.55
N HIS A 42 8.86 -10.77 -3.34
CA HIS A 42 9.21 -10.72 -4.76
C HIS A 42 7.99 -11.09 -5.61
N ILE A 43 7.98 -10.63 -6.85
CA ILE A 43 6.97 -11.03 -7.82
C ILE A 43 7.17 -12.52 -8.12
N GLY A 44 6.08 -13.29 -8.11
CA GLY A 44 6.10 -14.74 -8.30
C GLY A 44 6.21 -15.54 -7.00
N ASP A 45 6.46 -14.92 -5.85
CA ASP A 45 6.48 -15.62 -4.57
C ASP A 45 5.13 -16.31 -4.32
N VAL A 46 5.17 -17.58 -3.89
CA VAL A 46 3.98 -18.31 -3.45
C VAL A 46 3.99 -18.32 -1.93
N ILE A 47 3.01 -17.61 -1.34
CA ILE A 47 2.87 -17.46 0.10
C ILE A 47 1.62 -18.18 0.61
N ARG A 48 1.72 -18.75 1.81
CA ARG A 48 0.57 -19.30 2.53
C ARG A 48 0.09 -18.29 3.58
N LEU A 49 -1.17 -17.91 3.50
CA LEU A 49 -1.80 -17.04 4.50
C LEU A 49 -2.53 -17.86 5.57
N ARG A 50 -2.60 -17.31 6.79
CA ARG A 50 -3.35 -17.87 7.93
C ARG A 50 -4.86 -17.82 7.71
N LYS A 51 -5.35 -16.78 7.02
CA LYS A 51 -6.78 -16.64 6.70
C LYS A 51 -7.06 -17.27 5.32
N PRO A 52 -8.04 -18.18 5.22
CA PRO A 52 -8.44 -18.73 3.94
C PRO A 52 -9.11 -17.68 3.06
N HIS A 53 -8.97 -17.84 1.74
CA HIS A 53 -9.83 -17.17 0.78
C HIS A 53 -11.27 -17.72 0.91
N PRO A 54 -12.34 -16.96 0.58
CA PRO A 54 -13.70 -17.48 0.46
C PRO A 54 -13.85 -18.75 -0.39
N CYS A 55 -12.90 -19.05 -1.29
CA CYS A 55 -12.89 -20.31 -2.06
C CYS A 55 -12.27 -21.51 -1.30
N LYS A 56 -11.88 -21.36 -0.03
CA LYS A 56 -11.15 -22.34 0.80
C LYS A 56 -9.68 -22.59 0.43
N GLY A 57 -9.10 -21.78 -0.46
CA GLY A 57 -7.66 -21.82 -0.76
C GLY A 57 -6.82 -21.04 0.26
N PHE A 58 -5.59 -21.49 0.50
CA PHE A 58 -4.63 -20.85 1.41
C PHE A 58 -3.39 -20.31 0.73
N ASP A 59 -3.13 -20.76 -0.50
CA ASP A 59 -1.91 -20.50 -1.27
C ASP A 59 -2.16 -19.36 -2.27
N TRP A 60 -1.28 -18.37 -2.20
CA TRP A 60 -1.39 -17.11 -2.93
C TRP A 60 -0.10 -16.82 -3.66
N THR A 61 -0.19 -16.45 -4.93
CA THR A 61 0.94 -15.97 -5.71
C THR A 61 1.00 -14.45 -5.66
N VAL A 62 2.16 -13.89 -5.36
CA VAL A 62 2.40 -12.45 -5.35
C VAL A 62 2.54 -11.97 -6.80
N VAL A 63 1.63 -11.11 -7.24
CA VAL A 63 1.61 -10.60 -8.62
C VAL A 63 2.00 -9.13 -8.73
N ARG A 64 1.95 -8.38 -7.61
CA ARG A 64 2.31 -6.95 -7.58
C ARG A 64 2.95 -6.59 -6.24
N ILE A 65 4.05 -5.84 -6.31
CA ILE A 65 4.74 -5.26 -5.15
C ILE A 65 4.59 -3.73 -5.19
N GLY A 66 4.27 -3.11 -4.05
CA GLY A 66 4.06 -1.68 -3.90
C GLY A 66 3.55 -1.35 -2.50
N ALA A 67 2.79 -0.25 -2.36
CA ALA A 67 2.10 0.08 -1.10
C ALA A 67 1.12 -1.02 -0.67
N ASP A 68 0.37 -1.55 -1.63
CA ASP A 68 -0.46 -2.75 -1.49
C ASP A 68 0.11 -3.88 -2.34
N ILE A 69 0.14 -5.06 -1.74
CA ILE A 69 0.58 -6.30 -2.37
C ILE A 69 -0.61 -6.91 -3.09
N GLY A 70 -0.44 -7.14 -4.39
CA GLY A 70 -1.39 -7.87 -5.21
C GLY A 70 -1.17 -9.37 -5.05
N LEU A 71 -2.22 -10.08 -4.63
CA LEU A 71 -2.20 -11.54 -4.46
C LEU A 71 -3.18 -12.20 -5.41
N HIS A 72 -2.75 -13.29 -6.03
CA HIS A 72 -3.55 -14.15 -6.89
C HIS A 72 -3.78 -15.50 -6.22
N CYS A 73 -5.04 -15.88 -6.04
CA CYS A 73 -5.37 -17.18 -5.44
C CYS A 73 -5.07 -18.29 -6.44
N THR A 74 -4.22 -19.25 -6.05
CA THR A 74 -3.84 -20.40 -6.90
C THR A 74 -5.02 -21.35 -7.16
N THR A 75 -6.00 -21.40 -6.24
CA THR A 75 -7.14 -22.32 -6.33
C THR A 75 -8.27 -21.81 -7.23
N CYS A 76 -8.54 -20.50 -7.24
CA CYS A 76 -9.70 -19.94 -7.96
C CYS A 76 -9.38 -18.79 -8.92
N GLY A 77 -8.13 -18.36 -9.02
CA GLY A 77 -7.68 -17.33 -9.95
C GLY A 77 -8.08 -15.89 -9.60
N ARG A 78 -8.79 -15.66 -8.48
CA ARG A 78 -9.18 -14.30 -8.07
C ARG A 78 -7.99 -13.51 -7.55
N ARG A 79 -7.98 -12.21 -7.85
CA ARG A 79 -6.97 -11.26 -7.42
C ARG A 79 -7.51 -10.37 -6.30
N VAL A 80 -6.68 -10.12 -5.29
CA VAL A 80 -6.99 -9.20 -4.19
C VAL A 80 -5.79 -8.28 -3.94
N LEU A 81 -6.07 -7.05 -3.51
CA LEU A 81 -5.06 -6.10 -3.06
C LEU A 81 -5.14 -6.02 -1.54
N LEU A 82 -4.03 -6.30 -0.87
CA LEU A 82 -3.91 -6.19 0.58
C LEU A 82 -2.70 -5.33 0.92
N SER A 83 -2.86 -4.42 1.88
CA SER A 83 -1.75 -3.60 2.35
C SER A 83 -0.65 -4.48 2.95
N ARG A 84 0.61 -4.07 2.77
CA ARG A 84 1.80 -4.84 3.19
C ARG A 84 1.71 -5.34 4.63
N SER A 85 1.37 -4.46 5.57
CA SER A 85 1.24 -4.80 6.99
C SER A 85 0.14 -5.83 7.30
N VAL A 86 -0.86 -5.96 6.44
CA VAL A 86 -1.91 -6.99 6.58
C VAL A 86 -1.39 -8.33 6.10
N VAL A 87 -0.64 -8.36 5.00
CA VAL A 87 -0.01 -9.57 4.45
C VAL A 87 1.01 -10.11 5.45
N GLU A 88 1.92 -9.27 5.95
CA GLU A 88 2.95 -9.67 6.92
C GLU A 88 2.35 -10.30 8.18
N ARG A 89 1.31 -9.69 8.76
CA ARG A 89 0.61 -10.24 9.95
C ARG A 89 -0.12 -11.55 9.67
N ARG A 90 -0.61 -11.74 8.44
CA ARG A 90 -1.37 -12.94 8.05
C ARG A 90 -0.47 -14.01 7.46
N LEU A 91 0.78 -13.71 7.16
CA LEU A 91 1.73 -14.66 6.61
C LEU A 91 1.89 -15.84 7.58
N LYS A 92 1.79 -17.05 7.04
CA LYS A 92 2.12 -18.28 7.76
C LYS A 92 3.53 -18.71 7.40
N SER A 93 3.80 -18.87 6.10
CA SER A 93 5.07 -19.37 5.55
C SER A 93 5.17 -19.01 4.06
N PHE A 94 6.41 -18.98 3.54
CA PHE A 94 6.66 -19.00 2.09
C PHE A 94 6.63 -20.45 1.61
N VAL A 95 5.86 -20.73 0.56
CA VAL A 95 5.73 -22.07 -0.04
C VAL A 95 6.78 -22.25 -1.13
N ALA A 96 6.96 -21.23 -1.98
CA ALA A 96 8.00 -21.20 -3.00
C ALA A 96 8.45 -19.76 -3.20
N ARG A 97 9.76 -19.57 -3.39
CA ARG A 97 10.35 -18.31 -3.85
C ARG A 97 11.06 -18.59 -5.16
N PRO A 98 10.58 -18.06 -6.28
CA PRO A 98 11.33 -18.17 -7.52
C PRO A 98 12.47 -17.15 -7.53
N ASP A 99 13.68 -17.60 -7.85
CA ASP A 99 14.87 -16.78 -7.99
C ASP A 99 14.82 -15.97 -9.30
N PHE A 100 14.00 -14.92 -9.34
CA PHE A 100 13.99 -13.99 -10.47
C PHE A 100 15.00 -12.86 -10.25
N HIS A 101 16.28 -13.20 -10.36
CA HIS A 101 17.32 -12.22 -10.67
C HIS A 101 17.48 -12.16 -12.19
N GLU A 102 16.55 -11.51 -12.88
CA GLU A 102 16.82 -10.98 -14.22
C GLU A 102 17.38 -9.57 -14.00
N PRO A 103 18.70 -9.38 -14.17
CA PRO A 103 19.29 -8.06 -14.06
C PRO A 103 18.72 -7.20 -15.19
N PHE A 104 17.76 -6.35 -14.86
CA PHE A 104 17.39 -5.21 -15.69
C PHE A 104 18.45 -4.10 -15.51
N ASP A 105 19.73 -4.48 -15.61
CA ASP A 105 20.79 -3.56 -15.96
C ASP A 105 20.44 -3.06 -17.36
N GLY A 106 20.02 -1.81 -17.47
CA GLY A 106 19.63 -1.14 -18.72
C GLY A 106 20.77 -0.98 -19.73
N ALA A 107 21.62 -2.00 -19.89
CA ALA A 107 22.69 -2.10 -20.86
C ALA A 107 22.34 -3.00 -22.06
N ASP A 108 21.27 -3.80 -22.03
CA ASP A 108 20.82 -4.59 -23.20
C ASP A 108 19.60 -3.94 -23.91
N ALA A 109 19.77 -2.70 -24.36
CA ALA A 109 18.81 -2.04 -25.25
C ALA A 109 19.25 -2.08 -26.73
N LEU A 110 20.24 -2.91 -27.11
CA LEU A 110 20.80 -2.93 -28.47
C LEU A 110 21.03 -4.30 -29.12
N ARG A 111 20.48 -5.41 -28.59
CA ARG A 111 20.51 -6.70 -29.31
C ARG A 111 19.08 -7.23 -29.53
N GLY A 112 18.46 -6.86 -30.65
CA GLY A 112 17.20 -7.50 -31.02
C GLY A 112 16.36 -6.90 -32.14
N LEU A 113 16.81 -5.82 -32.79
CA LEU A 113 16.34 -5.49 -34.14
C LEU A 113 17.50 -5.77 -35.08
N GLU A 114 17.72 -7.06 -35.38
CA GLU A 114 18.38 -7.37 -36.64
C GLU A 114 17.51 -6.79 -37.76
N PRO A 115 18.04 -5.88 -38.61
CA PRO A 115 17.37 -5.57 -39.85
C PRO A 115 17.33 -6.88 -40.66
N LEU A 116 16.12 -7.37 -40.91
CA LEU A 116 15.87 -8.37 -41.96
C LEU A 116 16.44 -7.79 -43.25
N ALA A 117 17.67 -8.17 -43.61
CA ALA A 117 18.21 -7.90 -44.92
C ALA A 117 17.27 -8.58 -45.94
N PRO A 118 16.74 -7.87 -46.94
CA PRO A 118 15.96 -8.53 -47.98
C PRO A 118 16.87 -9.48 -48.76
N PRO A 119 16.47 -10.73 -49.01
CA PRO A 119 17.21 -11.60 -49.91
C PRO A 119 17.05 -11.10 -51.35
N GLY A 120 18.13 -10.61 -51.97
CA GLY A 120 18.22 -10.49 -53.43
C GLY A 120 18.39 -9.08 -54.04
N ALA A 121 19.58 -8.51 -53.91
CA ALA A 121 20.13 -7.52 -54.86
C ALA A 121 21.66 -7.69 -54.82
N GLU A 122 22.41 -8.06 -55.87
CA GLU A 122 22.18 -8.45 -57.26
C GLU A 122 23.22 -9.54 -57.59
#